data_AF-A0A2G5LCC8-F1
#
_entry.id   AF-A0A2G5LCC8-F1
#
_cell.length_a   1.000
_cell.length_b   1.000
_cell.length_c   1.000
_cell.angle_alpha   90.00
_cell.angle_beta   90.00
_cell.angle_gamma   90.00
#
_symmetry.space_group_name_H-M   'P 1'
#
loop_
_entity.id
_entity.type
_entity.pdbx_description
1 polymer ?
#
loop_
_entity_poly.entity_id
_entity_poly.type
_entity_poly.pdbx_seq_one_letter_code
_entity_poly.pdbx_strand_id
1 'polypeptide(L)'
;MPHLNFAQASLVTNEKEGVKVFVLGTVQDGGSPHIGCEKECCAQLFEKGDLSRKIVSLGVVDFKNNKTFLLEATPDIPKQLRGLRLNAPFKENDYPDGIFLTHAHIGHYSGLMYLGKEAANTKNISVYTMPKMHRFLSENGPWGQLVANNNIRLVQAENEKAIPISDQLTVIPFTVPHRDEYSETVGYKIIGPNKTLLFIPDIDKWEKWDKDIREEIKSVDYAFIDATFFDAEEIDYRDISEIPHPFVIESMQLFQGLSISEKNKIHFIHFNHTNPLLNRDSQQTQKVLEEGFQIARKDMVFKL
;
A
#
# COMPACT_ATOMS: atom_id res chain seq x y z
N MET A 1 28.34 -19.27 47.72
CA MET A 1 26.87 -19.34 47.52
C MET A 1 26.49 -18.30 46.48
N PRO A 2 25.58 -18.62 45.55
CA PRO A 2 25.92 -18.56 44.13
C PRO A 2 25.47 -17.28 43.42
N HIS A 3 26.23 -16.98 42.36
CA HIS A 3 25.90 -16.07 41.28
C HIS A 3 24.58 -16.47 40.61
N LEU A 4 23.58 -15.60 40.67
CA LEU A 4 22.42 -15.65 39.78
C LEU A 4 22.83 -15.00 38.45
N ASN A 5 23.28 -15.85 37.52
CA ASN A 5 23.47 -15.49 36.13
C ASN A 5 22.08 -15.51 35.48
N PHE A 6 21.44 -14.34 35.34
CA PHE A 6 20.28 -14.20 34.48
C PHE A 6 20.75 -14.36 33.03
N ALA A 7 20.75 -15.60 32.54
CA ALA A 7 20.80 -15.85 31.11
C ALA A 7 19.56 -15.20 30.48
N GLN A 8 19.77 -14.06 29.82
CA GLN A 8 18.86 -13.59 28.78
C GLN A 8 18.77 -14.71 27.75
N ALA A 9 17.72 -15.51 27.84
CA ALA A 9 17.24 -16.28 26.72
C ALA A 9 16.81 -15.27 25.65
N SER A 10 17.75 -14.92 24.77
CA SER A 10 17.46 -14.31 23.49
C SER A 10 16.50 -15.24 22.78
N LEU A 11 15.22 -14.86 22.73
CA LEU A 11 14.28 -15.39 21.75
C LEU A 11 14.83 -14.99 20.39
N VAL A 12 15.64 -15.85 19.79
CA VAL A 12 16.00 -15.78 18.38
C VAL A 12 14.71 -16.00 17.62
N THR A 13 13.92 -14.93 17.42
CA THR A 13 12.79 -15.00 16.50
C THR A 13 13.41 -15.17 15.12
N ASN A 14 13.24 -16.34 14.51
CA ASN A 14 13.76 -16.59 13.18
C ASN A 14 13.17 -15.53 12.23
N GLU A 15 13.99 -14.60 11.75
CA GLU A 15 13.52 -13.47 10.95
C GLU A 15 13.01 -13.90 9.56
N LYS A 16 13.01 -15.19 9.24
CA LYS A 16 12.68 -15.76 7.94
C LYS A 16 11.57 -16.82 8.00
N GLU A 17 10.63 -16.67 8.93
CA GLU A 17 9.45 -17.53 9.05
C GLU A 17 8.16 -16.72 8.98
N GLY A 18 7.09 -17.36 8.46
CA GLY A 18 5.75 -16.79 8.35
C GLY A 18 5.51 -15.92 7.12
N VAL A 19 4.48 -15.08 7.19
CA VAL A 19 4.16 -14.07 6.17
C VAL A 19 4.55 -12.70 6.70
N LYS A 20 5.22 -11.89 5.88
CA LYS A 20 5.58 -10.50 6.22
C LYS A 20 5.13 -9.52 5.16
N VAL A 21 4.77 -8.32 5.60
CA VAL A 21 4.47 -7.17 4.75
C VAL A 21 5.53 -6.10 4.92
N PHE A 22 6.00 -5.55 3.81
CA PHE A 22 7.02 -4.52 3.71
C PHE A 22 6.41 -3.28 3.06
N VAL A 23 6.58 -2.11 3.65
CA VAL A 23 6.16 -0.85 3.05
C VAL A 23 7.21 -0.42 2.03
N LEU A 24 6.89 -0.51 0.73
CA LEU A 24 7.81 -0.21 -0.37
C LEU A 24 7.70 1.24 -0.85
N GLY A 25 6.57 1.87 -0.57
CA GLY A 25 6.35 3.30 -0.77
C GLY A 25 5.06 3.76 -0.08
N THR A 26 4.92 5.07 0.06
CA THR A 26 3.87 5.69 0.88
C THR A 26 3.26 6.95 0.26
N VAL A 27 3.76 7.40 -0.89
CA VAL A 27 3.33 8.65 -1.55
C VAL A 27 2.18 8.35 -2.50
N GLN A 28 1.31 9.33 -2.74
CA GLN A 28 0.28 9.27 -3.77
C GLN A 28 0.85 9.03 -5.18
N ASP A 29 -0.01 8.57 -6.09
CA ASP A 29 0.23 8.21 -7.49
C ASP A 29 0.97 9.28 -8.33
N GLY A 30 0.82 10.57 -8.01
CA GLY A 30 1.57 11.67 -8.64
C GLY A 30 3.04 11.81 -8.20
N GLY A 31 3.45 11.10 -7.15
CA GLY A 31 4.81 11.08 -6.64
C GLY A 31 5.23 12.33 -5.85
N SER A 32 6.43 12.25 -5.28
CA SER A 32 7.11 13.32 -4.53
C SER A 32 8.62 13.21 -4.83
N PRO A 33 9.25 14.18 -5.50
CA PRO A 33 8.66 15.45 -5.95
C PRO A 33 7.58 15.26 -7.00
N HIS A 34 6.57 16.12 -6.97
CA HIS A 34 5.46 16.13 -7.92
C HIS A 34 5.82 16.97 -9.14
N ILE A 35 5.47 16.49 -10.34
CA ILE A 35 5.80 17.17 -11.61
C ILE A 35 5.27 18.61 -11.61
N GLY A 36 6.15 19.59 -11.89
CA GLY A 36 5.79 21.00 -11.90
C GLY A 36 5.65 21.69 -10.53
N CYS A 37 5.94 21.01 -9.41
CA CYS A 37 5.86 21.62 -8.09
C CYS A 37 7.16 22.36 -7.70
N GLU A 38 7.11 23.70 -7.68
CA GLU A 38 8.24 24.55 -7.26
C GLU A 38 8.23 24.93 -5.77
N LYS A 39 7.22 24.48 -5.01
CA LYS A 39 7.11 24.74 -3.56
C LYS A 39 8.21 24.01 -2.77
N GLU A 40 8.46 24.47 -1.54
CA GLU A 40 9.48 23.93 -0.64
C GLU A 40 9.36 22.40 -0.43
N CYS A 41 8.14 21.86 -0.43
CA CYS A 41 7.90 20.42 -0.28
C CYS A 41 8.50 19.55 -1.41
N CYS A 42 8.79 20.12 -2.59
CA CYS A 42 9.34 19.39 -3.74
C CYS A 42 10.63 20.00 -4.30
N ALA A 43 10.84 21.32 -4.18
CA ALA A 43 11.93 22.03 -4.85
C ALA A 43 13.31 21.39 -4.61
N GLN A 44 13.65 21.10 -3.34
CA GLN A 44 14.95 20.48 -3.02
C GLN A 44 15.03 19.00 -3.43
N LEU A 45 13.90 18.31 -3.57
CA LEU A 45 13.86 16.90 -3.94
C LEU A 45 14.20 16.69 -5.43
N PHE A 46 13.95 17.67 -6.30
CA PHE A 46 14.38 17.62 -7.69
C PHE A 46 15.91 17.61 -7.83
N GLU A 47 16.61 18.32 -6.94
CA GLU A 47 18.08 18.40 -6.96
C GLU A 47 18.73 17.26 -6.16
N LYS A 48 18.25 17.00 -4.94
CA LYS A 48 18.87 16.06 -4.00
C LYS A 48 18.35 14.63 -4.13
N GLY A 49 17.12 14.48 -4.63
CA GLY A 49 16.36 13.24 -4.55
C GLY A 49 15.99 12.87 -3.10
N ASP A 50 15.09 11.90 -2.95
CA ASP A 50 14.83 11.24 -1.66
C ASP A 50 14.36 9.80 -1.94
N LEU A 51 15.17 8.83 -1.49
CA LEU A 51 14.89 7.41 -1.71
C LEU A 51 13.70 6.89 -0.88
N SER A 52 13.29 7.65 0.14
CA SER A 52 12.10 7.35 0.95
C SER A 52 10.79 7.72 0.24
N ARG A 53 10.86 8.63 -0.75
CA ARG A 53 9.71 9.06 -1.55
C ARG A 53 9.46 8.09 -2.70
N LYS A 54 8.59 7.11 -2.45
CA LYS A 54 8.15 6.13 -3.43
C LYS A 54 6.62 6.11 -3.42
N ILE A 55 6.01 5.97 -4.60
CA ILE A 55 4.55 5.82 -4.73
C ILE A 55 4.07 4.62 -3.91
N VAL A 56 2.86 4.68 -3.36
CA VAL A 56 2.32 3.70 -2.42
C VAL A 56 2.43 2.28 -2.98
N SER A 57 3.03 1.39 -2.20
CA SER A 57 3.09 -0.02 -2.54
C SER A 57 3.47 -0.82 -1.30
N LEU A 58 2.85 -1.99 -1.15
CA LEU A 58 3.21 -2.97 -0.15
C LEU A 58 3.77 -4.21 -0.84
N GLY A 59 4.83 -4.77 -0.27
CA GLY A 59 5.37 -6.07 -0.67
C GLY A 59 5.02 -7.13 0.36
N VAL A 60 4.54 -8.29 -0.06
CA VAL A 60 4.26 -9.43 0.81
C VAL A 60 5.26 -10.54 0.52
N VAL A 61 5.87 -11.11 1.56
CA VAL A 61 6.76 -12.26 1.45
C VAL A 61 6.17 -13.40 2.28
N ASP A 62 5.82 -14.50 1.62
CA ASP A 62 5.49 -15.78 2.24
C ASP A 62 6.74 -16.64 2.24
N PHE A 63 7.43 -16.71 3.38
CA PHE A 63 8.68 -17.43 3.53
C PHE A 63 8.51 -18.95 3.48
N LYS A 64 7.35 -19.47 3.91
CA LYS A 64 7.10 -20.91 3.92
C LYS A 64 6.91 -21.44 2.50
N ASN A 65 6.19 -20.69 1.67
CA ASN A 65 5.87 -21.10 0.30
C ASN A 65 6.85 -20.52 -0.74
N ASN A 66 7.87 -19.77 -0.30
CA ASN A 66 8.81 -19.07 -1.17
C ASN A 66 8.11 -18.21 -2.25
N LYS A 67 7.09 -17.44 -1.83
CA LYS A 67 6.34 -16.55 -2.73
C LYS A 67 6.45 -15.09 -2.33
N THR A 68 6.43 -14.20 -3.31
CA THR A 68 6.35 -12.76 -3.12
C THR A 68 5.19 -12.15 -3.89
N PHE A 69 4.55 -11.14 -3.31
CA PHE A 69 3.44 -10.42 -3.93
C PHE A 69 3.65 -8.93 -3.81
N LEU A 70 3.12 -8.18 -4.77
CA LEU A 70 3.12 -6.72 -4.76
C LEU A 70 1.68 -6.21 -4.69
N LEU A 71 1.41 -5.23 -3.85
CA LEU A 71 0.21 -4.41 -3.92
C LEU A 71 0.60 -3.10 -4.60
N GLU A 72 -0.15 -2.73 -5.63
CA GLU A 72 0.14 -1.63 -6.57
C GLU A 72 1.35 -1.88 -7.47
N ALA A 73 1.17 -1.72 -8.78
CA ALA A 73 2.24 -1.70 -9.76
C ALA A 73 2.53 -0.26 -10.17
N THR A 74 3.30 0.43 -9.32
CA THR A 74 3.55 1.88 -9.48
C THR A 74 4.66 2.19 -10.51
N PRO A 75 4.78 3.44 -10.98
CA PRO A 75 5.96 3.89 -11.74
C PRO A 75 7.32 3.60 -11.06
N ASP A 76 7.34 3.51 -9.72
CA ASP A 76 8.54 3.20 -8.93
C ASP A 76 8.87 1.69 -8.84
N ILE A 77 8.09 0.83 -9.53
CA ILE A 77 8.18 -0.63 -9.43
C ILE A 77 9.59 -1.21 -9.60
N PRO A 78 10.53 -0.69 -10.44
CA PRO A 78 11.87 -1.27 -10.52
C PRO A 78 12.62 -1.22 -9.19
N LYS A 79 12.50 -0.12 -8.44
CA LYS A 79 13.14 0.03 -7.12
C LYS A 79 12.36 -0.72 -6.03
N GLN A 80 11.04 -0.71 -6.11
CA GLN A 80 10.18 -1.42 -5.15
C GLN A 80 10.37 -2.93 -5.22
N LEU A 81 10.42 -3.51 -6.42
CA LEU A 81 10.70 -4.94 -6.63
C LEU A 81 12.10 -5.32 -6.16
N ARG A 82 13.11 -4.49 -6.42
CA ARG A 82 14.44 -4.72 -5.85
C ARG A 82 14.39 -4.71 -4.32
N GLY A 83 13.67 -3.77 -3.71
CA GLY A 83 13.44 -3.72 -2.26
C GLY A 83 12.76 -4.98 -1.73
N LEU A 84 11.71 -5.46 -2.42
CA LEU A 84 11.00 -6.69 -2.07
C LEU A 84 11.92 -7.92 -2.17
N ARG A 85 12.66 -8.05 -3.27
CA ARG A 85 13.60 -9.16 -3.51
C ARG A 85 14.68 -9.24 -2.44
N LEU A 86 15.21 -8.11 -1.98
CA LEU A 86 16.22 -8.08 -0.90
C LEU A 86 15.69 -8.68 0.41
N ASN A 87 14.38 -8.67 0.62
CA ASN A 87 13.70 -9.27 1.77
C ASN A 87 13.22 -10.71 1.52
N ALA A 88 13.38 -11.24 0.30
CA ALA A 88 12.99 -12.58 -0.11
C ALA A 88 14.21 -13.37 -0.59
N PRO A 89 15.05 -13.91 0.32
CA PRO A 89 16.35 -14.51 -0.04
C PRO A 89 16.26 -15.75 -0.93
N PHE A 90 15.08 -16.37 -1.01
CA PHE A 90 14.80 -17.51 -1.91
C PHE A 90 14.55 -17.09 -3.37
N LYS A 91 14.39 -15.78 -3.66
CA LYS A 91 14.18 -15.28 -5.02
C LYS A 91 15.50 -15.04 -5.75
N GLU A 92 15.61 -15.62 -6.94
CA GLU A 92 16.74 -15.43 -7.85
C GLU A 92 16.59 -14.18 -8.74
N ASN A 93 15.37 -13.66 -8.89
CA ASN A 93 15.06 -12.46 -9.68
C ASN A 93 14.13 -11.51 -8.91
N ASP A 94 13.94 -10.31 -9.45
CA ASP A 94 13.13 -9.27 -8.81
C ASP A 94 11.60 -9.46 -9.02
N TYR A 95 11.16 -10.46 -9.78
CA TYR A 95 9.77 -10.57 -10.22
C TYR A 95 8.86 -11.20 -9.14
N PRO A 96 7.69 -10.60 -8.86
CA PRO A 96 6.75 -11.13 -7.89
C PRO A 96 5.98 -12.32 -8.48
N ASP A 97 5.48 -13.22 -7.63
CA ASP A 97 4.58 -14.30 -8.06
C ASP A 97 3.17 -13.80 -8.36
N GLY A 98 2.79 -12.65 -7.78
CA GLY A 98 1.57 -11.96 -8.14
C GLY A 98 1.54 -10.49 -7.76
N ILE A 99 0.65 -9.75 -8.42
CA ILE A 99 0.42 -8.32 -8.21
C ILE A 99 -1.08 -8.12 -7.96
N PHE A 100 -1.44 -7.37 -6.94
CA PHE A 100 -2.81 -6.94 -6.65
C PHE A 100 -2.93 -5.45 -6.97
N LEU A 101 -3.97 -5.07 -7.70
CA LEU A 101 -4.22 -3.69 -8.10
C LEU A 101 -5.54 -3.20 -7.50
N THR A 102 -5.50 -2.06 -6.80
CA THR A 102 -6.71 -1.51 -6.17
C THR A 102 -7.63 -0.80 -7.16
N HIS A 103 -7.09 -0.05 -8.12
CA HIS A 103 -7.91 0.77 -9.05
C HIS A 103 -7.12 1.26 -10.28
N ALA A 104 -7.80 2.01 -11.15
CA ALA A 104 -7.30 2.48 -12.45
C ALA A 104 -6.77 3.93 -12.46
N HIS A 105 -6.28 4.46 -11.34
CA HIS A 105 -5.41 5.66 -11.39
C HIS A 105 -4.03 5.29 -11.93
N ILE A 106 -3.49 6.09 -12.85
CA ILE A 106 -2.31 5.71 -13.65
C ILE A 106 -1.10 5.36 -12.77
N GLY A 107 -0.86 6.06 -11.66
CA GLY A 107 0.29 5.74 -10.79
C GLY A 107 0.15 4.44 -9.99
N HIS A 108 -0.99 3.75 -10.06
CA HIS A 108 -1.26 2.49 -9.36
C HIS A 108 -1.03 1.23 -10.21
N TYR A 109 -1.06 1.35 -11.53
CA TYR A 109 -0.90 0.20 -12.43
C TYR A 109 0.06 0.42 -13.61
N SER A 110 0.52 1.65 -13.85
CA SER A 110 1.42 1.94 -14.98
C SER A 110 2.77 1.21 -14.89
N GLY A 111 3.21 0.81 -13.70
CA GLY A 111 4.39 -0.03 -13.50
C GLY A 111 4.31 -1.37 -14.21
N LEU A 112 3.11 -1.85 -14.57
CA LEU A 112 2.94 -3.04 -15.41
C LEU A 112 3.69 -2.93 -16.75
N MET A 113 3.92 -1.72 -17.27
CA MET A 113 4.69 -1.52 -18.50
C MET A 113 6.09 -2.15 -18.46
N TYR A 114 6.71 -2.22 -17.28
CA TYR A 114 8.03 -2.82 -17.10
C TYR A 114 8.04 -4.36 -17.23
N LEU A 115 6.87 -5.00 -17.25
CA LEU A 115 6.74 -6.45 -17.41
C LEU A 115 6.77 -6.89 -18.89
N GLY A 116 6.66 -5.94 -19.83
CA GLY A 116 6.64 -6.15 -21.28
C GLY A 116 8.01 -6.38 -21.91
N LYS A 117 8.02 -6.55 -23.24
CA LYS A 117 9.20 -6.96 -24.04
C LYS A 117 10.36 -5.98 -23.95
N GLU A 118 10.06 -4.71 -23.78
CA GLU A 118 11.01 -3.58 -23.76
C GLU A 118 11.83 -3.53 -22.45
N ALA A 119 11.39 -4.27 -21.43
CA ALA A 119 12.06 -4.32 -20.13
C ALA A 119 12.24 -5.77 -19.67
N ALA A 120 11.43 -6.25 -18.73
CA ALA A 120 11.65 -7.55 -18.09
C ALA A 120 11.26 -8.75 -18.97
N ASN A 121 10.38 -8.55 -19.97
CA ASN A 121 9.78 -9.57 -20.81
C ASN A 121 9.36 -10.81 -20.00
N THR A 122 8.57 -10.56 -18.95
CA THR A 122 8.17 -11.59 -17.98
C THR A 122 7.29 -12.66 -18.62
N LYS A 123 7.00 -13.73 -17.88
CA LYS A 123 6.11 -14.80 -18.34
C LYS A 123 5.08 -15.12 -17.26
N ASN A 124 3.81 -14.90 -17.58
CA ASN A 124 2.65 -15.27 -16.78
C ASN A 124 2.67 -14.75 -15.32
N ILE A 125 3.15 -13.53 -15.07
CA ILE A 125 3.01 -12.91 -13.75
C ILE A 125 1.52 -12.75 -13.46
N SER A 126 1.05 -13.29 -12.33
CA SER A 126 -0.39 -13.22 -12.00
C SER A 126 -0.75 -11.81 -11.56
N VAL A 127 -1.77 -11.20 -12.17
CA VAL A 127 -2.24 -9.86 -11.83
C VAL A 127 -3.71 -9.94 -11.43
N TYR A 128 -3.97 -9.77 -10.14
CA TYR A 128 -5.28 -9.86 -9.53
C TYR A 128 -6.01 -8.52 -9.67
N THR A 129 -7.18 -8.55 -10.28
CA THR A 129 -7.95 -7.35 -10.64
C THR A 129 -9.45 -7.59 -10.49
N MET A 130 -10.19 -6.54 -10.15
CA MET A 130 -11.66 -6.57 -10.21
C MET A 130 -12.15 -6.60 -11.67
N PRO A 131 -13.41 -7.01 -11.94
CA PRO A 131 -13.91 -7.23 -13.29
C PRO A 131 -13.77 -6.05 -14.26
N LYS A 132 -14.02 -4.79 -13.85
CA LYS A 132 -13.83 -3.64 -14.76
C LYS A 132 -12.34 -3.42 -15.05
N MET A 133 -11.46 -3.49 -14.03
CA MET A 133 -10.01 -3.37 -14.24
C MET A 133 -9.46 -4.48 -15.14
N HIS A 134 -9.94 -5.71 -14.97
CA HIS A 134 -9.59 -6.85 -15.82
C HIS A 134 -9.91 -6.57 -17.28
N ARG A 135 -11.13 -6.08 -17.56
CA ARG A 135 -11.55 -5.68 -18.90
C ARG A 135 -10.69 -4.55 -19.44
N PHE A 136 -10.47 -3.50 -18.64
CA PHE A 136 -9.66 -2.35 -19.02
C PHE A 136 -8.25 -2.76 -19.46
N LEU A 137 -7.54 -3.57 -18.67
CA LEU A 137 -6.20 -4.06 -19.02
C LEU A 137 -6.18 -5.02 -20.20
N SER A 138 -7.27 -5.72 -20.49
CA SER A 138 -7.37 -6.65 -21.63
C SER A 138 -7.62 -5.92 -22.94
N GLU A 139 -8.48 -4.90 -22.91
CA GLU A 139 -9.03 -4.24 -24.11
C GLU A 139 -8.26 -2.98 -24.50
N ASN A 140 -7.49 -2.38 -23.60
CA ASN A 140 -6.79 -1.11 -23.85
C ASN A 140 -5.28 -1.30 -23.98
N GLY A 141 -4.71 -0.70 -25.04
CA GLY A 141 -3.27 -0.56 -25.18
C GLY A 141 -2.70 0.48 -24.18
N PRO A 142 -1.44 0.34 -23.74
CA PRO A 142 -0.51 -0.72 -24.13
C PRO A 142 -0.68 -2.03 -23.32
N TRP A 143 -1.45 -2.03 -22.22
CA TRP A 143 -1.50 -3.17 -21.29
C TRP A 143 -2.10 -4.45 -21.89
N GLY A 144 -3.05 -4.34 -22.82
CA GLY A 144 -3.59 -5.50 -23.55
C GLY A 144 -2.51 -6.29 -24.28
N GLN A 145 -1.39 -5.66 -24.66
CA GLN A 145 -0.25 -6.35 -25.24
C GLN A 145 0.46 -7.26 -24.22
N LEU A 146 0.53 -6.88 -22.95
CA LEU A 146 1.11 -7.71 -21.89
C LEU A 146 0.30 -8.99 -21.70
N VAL A 147 -1.03 -8.89 -21.80
CA VAL A 147 -1.95 -10.03 -21.75
C VAL A 147 -1.77 -10.89 -22.99
N ALA A 148 -1.84 -10.30 -24.19
CA ALA A 148 -1.71 -11.02 -25.45
C ALA A 148 -0.35 -11.73 -25.63
N ASN A 149 0.73 -11.14 -25.12
CA ASN A 149 2.08 -11.72 -25.15
C ASN A 149 2.34 -12.71 -24.00
N ASN A 150 1.36 -12.96 -23.12
CA ASN A 150 1.50 -13.78 -21.91
C ASN A 150 2.63 -13.30 -20.97
N ASN A 151 2.91 -11.99 -20.96
CA ASN A 151 3.79 -11.40 -19.95
C ASN A 151 3.10 -11.41 -18.59
N ILE A 152 1.82 -11.02 -18.58
CA ILE A 152 0.95 -11.11 -17.39
C ILE A 152 -0.21 -12.05 -17.67
N ARG A 153 -0.72 -12.68 -16.60
CA ARG A 153 -1.97 -13.43 -16.59
C ARG A 153 -2.93 -12.75 -15.63
N LEU A 154 -4.00 -12.18 -16.17
CA LEU A 154 -5.02 -11.56 -15.34
C LEU A 154 -5.82 -12.63 -14.59
N VAL A 155 -5.99 -12.44 -13.28
CA VAL A 155 -6.83 -13.26 -12.41
C VAL A 155 -7.96 -12.38 -11.93
N GLN A 156 -9.19 -12.70 -12.33
CA GLN A 156 -10.35 -11.93 -11.92
C GLN A 156 -10.68 -12.22 -10.46
N ALA A 157 -10.75 -11.17 -9.66
CA ALA A 157 -11.23 -11.17 -8.29
C ALA A 157 -12.74 -10.87 -8.24
N GLU A 158 -13.36 -11.18 -7.10
CA GLU A 158 -14.77 -10.87 -6.83
C GLU A 158 -14.87 -10.15 -5.50
N ASN A 159 -15.83 -9.23 -5.38
CA ASN A 159 -16.04 -8.45 -4.18
C ASN A 159 -16.31 -9.38 -2.99
N GLU A 160 -15.59 -9.16 -1.88
CA GLU A 160 -15.69 -9.90 -0.63
C GLU A 160 -15.38 -11.40 -0.71
N LYS A 161 -14.86 -11.88 -1.85
CA LYS A 161 -14.53 -13.28 -2.04
C LYS A 161 -13.08 -13.55 -1.72
N ALA A 162 -12.85 -14.51 -0.84
CA ALA A 162 -11.51 -14.93 -0.46
C ALA A 162 -10.75 -15.55 -1.64
N ILE A 163 -9.52 -15.06 -1.85
CA ILE A 163 -8.56 -15.59 -2.82
C ILE A 163 -7.46 -16.31 -2.01
N PRO A 164 -7.48 -17.65 -1.94
CA PRO A 164 -6.42 -18.40 -1.28
C PRO A 164 -5.14 -18.32 -2.12
N ILE A 165 -4.07 -17.78 -1.54
CA ILE A 165 -2.77 -17.56 -2.21
C ILE A 165 -1.79 -18.69 -1.87
N SER A 166 -1.84 -19.16 -0.63
CA SER A 166 -1.12 -20.30 -0.10
C SER A 166 -1.89 -20.91 1.08
N ASP A 167 -1.30 -21.89 1.75
CA ASP A 167 -1.84 -22.46 3.00
C ASP A 167 -1.76 -21.50 4.20
N GLN A 168 -1.07 -20.36 4.07
CA GLN A 168 -0.89 -19.37 5.14
C GLN A 168 -1.34 -17.95 4.76
N LEU A 169 -1.69 -17.71 3.49
CA LEU A 169 -2.00 -16.38 2.99
C LEU A 169 -3.31 -16.41 2.19
N THR A 170 -4.24 -15.56 2.61
CA THR A 170 -5.50 -15.29 1.89
C THR A 170 -5.64 -13.79 1.69
N VAL A 171 -6.14 -13.39 0.51
CA VAL A 171 -6.45 -11.98 0.21
C VAL A 171 -7.94 -11.87 -0.09
N ILE A 172 -8.62 -10.89 0.51
CA ILE A 172 -10.03 -10.60 0.28
C ILE A 172 -10.14 -9.17 -0.26
N PRO A 173 -10.51 -8.96 -1.53
CA PRO A 173 -10.86 -7.63 -2.04
C PRO A 173 -12.22 -7.19 -1.49
N PHE A 174 -12.40 -5.89 -1.32
CA PHE A 174 -13.72 -5.31 -1.09
C PHE A 174 -13.80 -3.93 -1.73
N THR A 175 -14.93 -3.58 -2.31
CA THR A 175 -15.15 -2.27 -2.93
C THR A 175 -15.20 -1.17 -1.89
N VAL A 176 -14.60 -0.03 -2.22
CA VAL A 176 -14.67 1.20 -1.44
C VAL A 176 -15.18 2.33 -2.34
N PRO A 177 -15.89 3.34 -1.82
CA PRO A 177 -16.35 4.46 -2.63
C PRO A 177 -15.15 5.22 -3.16
N HIS A 178 -15.13 5.45 -4.46
CA HIS A 178 -14.19 6.35 -5.10
C HIS A 178 -14.74 6.83 -6.44
N ARG A 179 -14.05 7.76 -7.10
CA ARG A 179 -14.33 8.07 -8.51
C ARG A 179 -13.98 6.86 -9.41
N ASP A 180 -14.97 6.01 -9.64
CA ASP A 180 -14.90 4.91 -10.59
C ASP A 180 -14.74 5.48 -12.01
N GLU A 181 -13.50 5.61 -12.50
CA GLU A 181 -13.20 5.91 -13.90
C GLU A 181 -13.28 4.64 -14.75
N TYR A 182 -12.14 3.97 -14.97
CA TYR A 182 -12.04 2.76 -15.79
C TYR A 182 -12.12 1.46 -14.99
N SER A 183 -12.15 1.54 -13.66
CA SER A 183 -12.30 0.38 -12.79
C SER A 183 -13.15 0.67 -11.56
N GLU A 184 -13.51 -0.39 -10.83
CA GLU A 184 -13.84 -0.27 -9.41
C GLU A 184 -12.61 0.19 -8.62
N THR A 185 -12.82 0.83 -7.47
CA THR A 185 -11.79 0.97 -6.43
C THR A 185 -12.01 -0.03 -5.31
N VAL A 186 -10.94 -0.71 -4.89
CA VAL A 186 -11.00 -1.69 -3.80
C VAL A 186 -9.96 -1.44 -2.72
N GLY A 187 -10.31 -1.85 -1.50
CA GLY A 187 -9.34 -2.20 -0.48
C GLY A 187 -9.09 -3.71 -0.43
N TYR A 188 -8.10 -4.12 0.36
CA TYR A 188 -7.75 -5.52 0.58
C TYR A 188 -7.65 -5.84 2.07
N LYS A 189 -8.21 -6.99 2.49
CA LYS A 189 -7.79 -7.68 3.71
C LYS A 189 -6.76 -8.75 3.35
N ILE A 190 -5.58 -8.66 3.94
CA ILE A 190 -4.48 -9.61 3.78
C ILE A 190 -4.38 -10.40 5.08
N ILE A 191 -4.78 -11.67 5.01
CA ILE A 191 -4.89 -12.56 6.16
C ILE A 191 -3.69 -13.49 6.14
N GLY A 192 -2.80 -13.33 7.11
CA GLY A 192 -1.69 -14.24 7.34
C GLY A 192 -2.02 -15.32 8.37
N PRO A 193 -1.01 -16.07 8.83
CA PRO A 193 -1.21 -17.16 9.78
C PRO A 193 -1.69 -16.73 11.17
N ASN A 194 -1.38 -15.50 11.61
CA ASN A 194 -1.69 -15.04 12.97
C ASN A 194 -2.38 -13.68 13.04
N LYS A 195 -2.21 -12.84 12.00
CA LYS A 195 -2.66 -11.46 11.97
C LYS A 195 -3.23 -11.09 10.61
N THR A 196 -4.10 -10.08 10.64
CA THR A 196 -4.77 -9.53 9.46
C THR A 196 -4.39 -8.07 9.26
N LEU A 197 -4.14 -7.71 8.00
CA LEU A 197 -3.88 -6.34 7.57
C LEU A 197 -5.00 -5.85 6.67
N LEU A 198 -5.54 -4.66 6.95
CA LEU A 198 -6.44 -3.90 6.09
C LEU A 198 -5.61 -2.90 5.27
N PHE A 199 -5.84 -2.81 3.96
CA PHE A 199 -5.18 -1.86 3.06
C PHE A 199 -6.21 -1.15 2.20
N ILE A 200 -6.39 0.16 2.44
CA ILE A 200 -7.30 1.06 1.72
C ILE A 200 -6.48 2.32 1.40
N PRO A 201 -5.61 2.29 0.36
CA PRO A 201 -4.72 3.41 0.08
C PRO A 201 -5.47 4.63 -0.47
N ASP A 202 -6.59 4.42 -1.14
CA ASP A 202 -7.37 5.46 -1.80
C ASP A 202 -8.86 5.21 -1.58
N ILE A 203 -9.56 6.21 -1.05
CA ILE A 203 -11.01 6.18 -0.81
C ILE A 203 -11.56 7.61 -0.81
N ASP A 204 -12.81 7.75 -1.22
CA ASP A 204 -13.61 8.94 -0.91
C ASP A 204 -13.89 9.06 0.61
N LYS A 205 -14.62 10.10 1.03
CA LYS A 205 -15.08 10.28 2.42
C LYS A 205 -15.68 8.99 3.00
N TRP A 206 -15.30 8.67 4.24
CA TRP A 206 -15.72 7.46 4.96
C TRP A 206 -17.25 7.29 5.01
N GLU A 207 -18.00 8.39 5.09
CA GLU A 207 -19.47 8.39 5.18
C GLU A 207 -20.15 7.95 3.88
N LYS A 208 -19.43 7.95 2.74
CA LYS A 208 -19.94 7.39 1.48
C LYS A 208 -19.83 5.87 1.43
N TRP A 209 -19.04 5.26 2.32
CA TRP A 209 -18.86 3.82 2.34
C TRP A 209 -20.06 3.18 3.03
N ASP A 210 -20.55 2.07 2.49
CA ASP A 210 -21.64 1.29 3.07
C ASP A 210 -21.24 0.51 4.33
N LYS A 211 -19.95 0.56 4.69
CA LYS A 211 -19.39 -0.04 5.90
C LYS A 211 -18.87 1.00 6.88
N ASP A 212 -18.87 0.63 8.16
CA ASP A 212 -18.22 1.41 9.20
C ASP A 212 -16.74 1.06 9.28
N ILE A 213 -15.88 1.97 8.84
CA ILE A 213 -14.42 1.84 8.93
C ILE A 213 -13.94 1.52 10.36
N ARG A 214 -14.64 1.97 11.41
CA ARG A 214 -14.28 1.68 12.80
C ARG A 214 -14.45 0.20 13.13
N GLU A 215 -15.47 -0.45 12.60
CA GLU A 215 -15.67 -1.90 12.75
C GLU A 215 -14.66 -2.69 11.93
N GLU A 216 -14.32 -2.20 10.73
CA GLU A 216 -13.26 -2.79 9.90
C GLU A 216 -11.89 -2.74 10.61
N ILE A 217 -11.53 -1.61 11.24
CA ILE A 217 -10.30 -1.46 12.04
C ILE A 217 -10.26 -2.44 13.22
N LYS A 218 -11.38 -2.59 13.95
CA LYS A 218 -11.49 -3.54 15.07
C LYS A 218 -11.27 -4.99 14.63
N SER A 219 -11.63 -5.31 13.38
CA SER A 219 -11.53 -6.66 12.83
C SER A 219 -10.11 -7.07 12.39
N VAL A 220 -9.13 -6.16 12.45
CA VAL A 220 -7.77 -6.39 11.97
C VAL A 220 -6.71 -6.04 13.01
N ASP A 221 -5.46 -6.42 12.73
CA ASP A 221 -4.29 -6.12 13.56
C ASP A 221 -3.53 -4.89 13.08
N TYR A 222 -3.60 -4.62 11.77
CA TYR A 222 -2.98 -3.47 11.11
C TYR A 222 -3.98 -2.87 10.11
N ALA A 223 -4.08 -1.56 10.05
CA ALA A 223 -4.91 -0.85 9.08
C ALA A 223 -4.12 0.24 8.39
N PHE A 224 -3.85 0.07 7.10
CA PHE A 224 -3.25 1.07 6.24
C PHE A 224 -4.35 1.80 5.50
N ILE A 225 -4.54 3.08 5.80
CA ILE A 225 -5.68 3.86 5.30
C ILE A 225 -5.23 5.16 4.64
N ASP A 226 -6.04 5.61 3.69
CA ASP A 226 -5.86 6.86 2.94
C ASP A 226 -5.57 8.03 3.87
N ALA A 227 -4.53 8.77 3.52
CA ALA A 227 -4.08 9.99 4.15
C ALA A 227 -3.53 10.94 3.09
N THR A 228 -4.18 11.01 1.93
CA THR A 228 -3.76 11.81 0.78
C THR A 228 -3.48 13.25 1.21
N PHE A 229 -4.41 13.86 1.92
CA PHE A 229 -4.26 15.19 2.48
C PHE A 229 -4.46 15.15 4.00
N PHE A 230 -3.61 15.86 4.72
CA PHE A 230 -3.67 16.08 6.16
C PHE A 230 -4.87 16.96 6.52
N ASP A 231 -5.00 18.10 5.85
CA ASP A 231 -6.11 19.05 5.98
C ASP A 231 -6.30 19.89 4.70
N ALA A 232 -7.22 20.85 4.77
CA ALA A 232 -7.57 21.73 3.65
C ALA A 232 -6.48 22.77 3.29
N GLU A 233 -5.55 23.09 4.19
CA GLU A 233 -4.50 24.09 3.92
C GLU A 233 -3.53 23.63 2.83
N GLU A 234 -3.47 22.31 2.59
CA GLU A 234 -2.66 21.74 1.51
C GLU A 234 -3.15 22.10 0.11
N ILE A 235 -4.45 22.36 -0.05
CA ILE A 235 -5.09 22.54 -1.35
C ILE A 235 -5.45 24.01 -1.57
N ASP A 236 -4.42 24.85 -1.62
CA ASP A 236 -4.50 26.31 -1.75
C ASP A 236 -5.01 26.81 -3.13
N TYR A 237 -5.36 25.91 -4.06
CA TYR A 237 -5.63 26.26 -5.47
C TYR A 237 -6.87 25.60 -6.08
N ARG A 238 -7.63 24.79 -5.33
CA ARG A 238 -8.88 24.16 -5.80
C ARG A 238 -9.97 24.26 -4.74
N ASP A 239 -11.20 24.12 -5.19
CA ASP A 239 -12.34 24.01 -4.30
C ASP A 239 -12.23 22.72 -3.48
N ILE A 240 -12.25 22.85 -2.15
CA ILE A 240 -12.14 21.74 -1.20
C ILE A 240 -13.26 20.71 -1.41
N SER A 241 -14.44 21.16 -1.86
CA SER A 241 -15.58 20.28 -2.14
C SER A 241 -15.36 19.35 -3.33
N GLU A 242 -14.40 19.65 -4.19
CA GLU A 242 -14.00 18.80 -5.32
C GLU A 242 -13.00 17.71 -4.91
N ILE A 243 -12.56 17.68 -3.65
CA ILE A 243 -11.56 16.75 -3.14
C ILE A 243 -12.28 15.65 -2.38
N PRO A 244 -12.43 14.47 -2.97
CA PRO A 244 -13.33 13.49 -2.41
C PRO A 244 -12.70 12.71 -1.25
N HIS A 245 -11.39 12.82 -1.01
CA HIS A 245 -10.64 12.07 0.01
C HIS A 245 -10.93 12.53 1.45
N PRO A 246 -10.91 11.63 2.45
CA PRO A 246 -10.96 12.02 3.86
C PRO A 246 -9.65 12.69 4.27
N PHE A 247 -9.75 13.80 4.99
CA PHE A 247 -8.56 14.40 5.58
C PHE A 247 -8.06 13.57 6.77
N VAL A 248 -6.76 13.63 7.05
CA VAL A 248 -6.20 12.99 8.24
C VAL A 248 -6.87 13.53 9.50
N ILE A 249 -7.07 14.85 9.59
CA ILE A 249 -7.73 15.47 10.77
C ILE A 249 -9.18 15.00 10.94
N GLU A 250 -9.92 14.79 9.84
CA GLU A 250 -11.29 14.26 9.87
C GLU A 250 -11.29 12.80 10.33
N SER A 251 -10.34 12.01 9.82
CA SER A 251 -10.17 10.61 10.19
C SER A 251 -9.81 10.47 11.68
N MET A 252 -8.87 11.27 12.18
CA MET A 252 -8.51 11.28 13.61
C MET A 252 -9.71 11.64 14.50
N GLN A 253 -10.52 12.61 14.07
CA GLN A 253 -11.76 13.00 14.75
C GLN A 253 -12.80 11.87 14.75
N LEU A 254 -12.99 11.18 13.62
CA LEU A 254 -13.88 10.02 13.50
C LEU A 254 -13.46 8.88 14.45
N PHE A 255 -12.15 8.69 14.61
CA PHE A 255 -11.55 7.64 15.42
C PHE A 255 -11.30 8.05 16.88
N GLN A 256 -11.68 9.25 17.31
CA GLN A 256 -11.37 9.77 18.64
C GLN A 256 -11.81 8.83 19.78
N GLY A 257 -12.95 8.13 19.59
CA GLY A 257 -13.54 7.22 20.57
C GLY A 257 -12.96 5.80 20.57
N LEU A 258 -12.04 5.49 19.67
CA LEU A 258 -11.31 4.22 19.69
C LEU A 258 -10.31 4.18 20.85
N SER A 259 -10.07 2.99 21.41
CA SER A 259 -9.02 2.81 22.41
C SER A 259 -7.64 3.10 21.80
N ILE A 260 -6.65 3.44 22.63
CA ILE A 260 -5.26 3.64 22.19
C ILE A 260 -4.73 2.39 21.46
N SER A 261 -5.12 1.19 21.92
CA SER A 261 -4.73 -0.06 21.26
C SER A 261 -5.30 -0.19 19.85
N GLU A 262 -6.52 0.29 19.61
CA GLU A 262 -7.12 0.29 18.27
C GLU A 262 -6.52 1.39 17.39
N LYS A 263 -6.29 2.58 17.93
CA LYS A 263 -5.62 3.68 17.20
C LYS A 263 -4.21 3.29 16.75
N ASN A 264 -3.46 2.57 17.59
CA ASN A 264 -2.11 2.11 17.27
C ASN A 264 -2.04 1.12 16.09
N LYS A 265 -3.17 0.51 15.70
CA LYS A 265 -3.24 -0.34 14.49
C LYS A 265 -3.26 0.48 13.21
N ILE A 266 -3.70 1.73 13.28
CA ILE A 266 -3.95 2.60 12.13
C ILE A 266 -2.66 3.26 11.68
N HIS A 267 -2.28 3.00 10.44
CA HIS A 267 -1.11 3.51 9.74
C HIS A 267 -1.60 4.34 8.56
N PHE A 268 -1.55 5.66 8.67
CA PHE A 268 -1.83 6.54 7.55
C PHE A 268 -0.83 6.31 6.41
N ILE A 269 -1.28 6.30 5.15
CA ILE A 269 -0.46 6.06 3.95
C ILE A 269 -1.04 6.82 2.75
N HIS A 270 -0.37 6.77 1.58
CA HIS A 270 -0.82 7.40 0.33
C HIS A 270 -0.76 8.94 0.35
N PHE A 271 0.29 9.50 0.92
CA PHE A 271 0.42 10.94 1.13
C PHE A 271 0.62 11.71 -0.18
N ASN A 272 -0.16 12.76 -0.41
CA ASN A 272 0.16 13.74 -1.45
C ASN A 272 1.51 14.41 -1.15
N HIS A 273 2.18 14.92 -2.19
CA HIS A 273 3.49 15.56 -2.06
C HIS A 273 3.51 16.79 -1.14
N THR A 274 2.35 17.42 -0.88
CA THR A 274 2.19 18.54 0.05
C THR A 274 2.03 18.10 1.51
N ASN A 275 1.75 16.82 1.74
CA ASN A 275 1.29 16.37 3.04
C ASN A 275 2.39 16.49 4.10
N PRO A 276 2.18 17.24 5.19
CA PRO A 276 3.21 17.49 6.19
C PRO A 276 3.64 16.22 6.94
N LEU A 277 2.86 15.13 6.87
CA LEU A 277 3.22 13.83 7.43
C LEU A 277 4.38 13.16 6.67
N LEU A 278 4.72 13.65 5.49
CA LEU A 278 5.92 13.27 4.77
C LEU A 278 7.20 13.74 5.49
N ASN A 279 7.13 14.80 6.29
CA ASN A 279 8.24 15.26 7.14
C ASN A 279 8.10 14.65 8.54
N ARG A 280 9.13 13.92 8.99
CA ARG A 280 9.15 13.27 10.31
C ARG A 280 9.17 14.27 11.46
N ASP A 281 9.68 15.47 11.22
CA ASP A 281 9.89 16.49 12.25
C ASP A 281 8.78 17.55 12.25
N SER A 282 7.74 17.40 11.42
CA SER A 282 6.61 18.33 11.39
C SER A 282 5.75 18.24 12.66
N GLN A 283 5.13 19.35 13.04
CA GLN A 283 4.18 19.39 14.16
C GLN A 283 2.98 18.47 13.89
N GLN A 284 2.55 18.35 12.63
CA GLN A 284 1.49 17.44 12.21
C GLN A 284 1.87 15.97 12.46
N THR A 285 3.11 15.56 12.14
CA THR A 285 3.61 14.22 12.48
C THR A 285 3.56 13.99 13.98
N GLN A 286 4.05 14.93 14.79
CA GLN A 286 4.04 14.81 16.25
C GLN A 286 2.61 14.65 16.79
N LYS A 287 1.68 15.49 16.32
CA LYS A 287 0.26 15.44 16.70
C LYS A 287 -0.37 14.06 16.42
N VAL A 288 -0.17 13.51 15.21
CA VAL A 288 -0.71 12.20 14.83
C VAL A 288 -0.20 11.10 15.76
N LEU A 289 1.09 11.12 16.09
CA LEU A 289 1.71 10.14 16.99
C LEU A 289 1.24 10.30 18.44
N GLU A 290 1.12 11.53 18.94
CA GLU A 290 0.63 11.84 20.29
C GLU A 290 -0.81 11.39 20.50
N GLU A 291 -1.66 11.45 19.47
CA GLU A 291 -3.03 10.96 19.51
C GLU A 291 -3.15 9.42 19.40
N GLY A 292 -2.01 8.72 19.26
CA GLY A 292 -1.91 7.26 19.29
C GLY A 292 -2.08 6.59 17.92
N PHE A 293 -2.01 7.34 16.83
CA PHE A 293 -2.01 6.80 15.47
C PHE A 293 -0.58 6.57 14.98
N GLN A 294 -0.43 5.80 13.90
CA GLN A 294 0.85 5.56 13.25
C GLN A 294 0.87 6.18 11.86
N ILE A 295 2.08 6.43 11.34
CA ILE A 295 2.29 6.95 10.00
C ILE A 295 3.17 5.98 9.25
N ALA A 296 2.69 5.44 8.13
CA ALA A 296 3.48 4.52 7.32
C ALA A 296 4.76 5.20 6.83
N ARG A 297 5.86 4.45 6.89
CA ARG A 297 7.16 4.83 6.36
C ARG A 297 7.68 3.68 5.51
N LYS A 298 8.35 4.02 4.41
CA LYS A 298 9.10 3.05 3.63
C LYS A 298 10.05 2.26 4.54
N ASP A 299 10.20 0.97 4.26
CA ASP A 299 11.02 0.00 4.98
C ASP A 299 10.45 -0.46 6.34
N MET A 300 9.25 0.00 6.74
CA MET A 300 8.53 -0.63 7.85
C MET A 300 8.13 -2.07 7.49
N VAL A 301 8.18 -2.97 8.50
CA VAL A 301 7.93 -4.40 8.33
C VAL A 301 6.91 -4.88 9.35
N PHE A 302 5.94 -5.67 8.89
CA PHE A 302 4.84 -6.21 9.68
C PHE A 302 4.80 -7.73 9.51
N LYS A 303 4.64 -8.46 10.60
CA LYS A 303 4.41 -9.92 10.56
C LYS A 303 2.91 -10.16 10.50
N LEU A 304 2.46 -10.97 9.54
CA LEU A 304 1.10 -11.49 9.49
C LEU A 304 0.99 -12.87 10.14
#